data_AF-A0A8D3CYF9-F1
#
_entry.id   AF-A0A8D3CYF9-F1
#
_cell.length_a   1.000
_cell.length_b   1.000
_cell.length_c   1.000
_cell.angle_alpha   90.00
_cell.angle_beta   90.00
_cell.angle_gamma   90.00
#
_symmetry.space_group_name_H-M   'P 1'
#
loop_
_entity.id
_entity.type
_entity.pdbx_description
1 polymer ?
#
loop_
_entity_poly.entity_id
_entity_poly.type
_entity_poly.pdbx_seq_one_letter_code
_entity_poly.pdbx_strand_id
1 'polypeptide(L)'
;YKSKCDDAQYGTGRVGDRSSIGCDEGQEGSKTAVCQETGEWKLEVDTCIVTQIKELLIDSQVGELLINQTSCMLMNTDVMISSGYLSIHQSFTTHFLISAKLLIDFLMTMYHHSEISSYLQNVLETIDVLISEDARDSWVILNANDSRNTSSALLGSMETLSSDLDGEFAIATQRILLNRTTFNNNFMADLNSSVVIDIPNTSMSNIFITTILLSTLNNVMPPRNSTFDVTLFNASSNETAINAVVVLIKINATVQKVLLRYNKLNSSLTLNPQCIFWNFTLFDNFGAWDDEGCTFVSDINNTVTCSCNHLSSFSILMATDIPPSLSEALDIITYFGVGTSLASLVICLLIEGYVWKAITRNSTAFIRHVSLVNTALSLLIADICFIIGAFIAKNPLENPGEDYELPLGLCSTATFFMHFFYLALFFWMLVSGLLLFYRTVMVFSYMSKSAMLAIGFCLGYGCPLIIAVITVAVTAPGNGYIRKDNACWLNWIETKALLALVIPALTIVLINIFIVIVVLFKMLRRGVGESAQTDEKHTLVVIARCVIILTPLFGLTWSLGVGTMVSSTSKGLHIAFAFFNSLQGFLILVFGTLLDSKVCCLEYVKTQCH
;
A
#
# COMPACT_ATOMS: atom_id res chain seq x y z
N TYR A 1 -34.58 -30.24 -16.97
CA TYR A 1 -33.58 -29.16 -17.06
C TYR A 1 -33.65 -28.36 -15.78
N LYS A 2 -32.63 -28.44 -14.93
CA LYS A 2 -32.59 -27.78 -13.61
C LYS A 2 -32.15 -26.32 -13.77
N SER A 3 -32.84 -25.40 -13.10
CA SER A 3 -32.33 -24.05 -12.80
C SER A 3 -31.00 -24.17 -12.03
N LYS A 4 -30.06 -23.25 -12.29
CA LYS A 4 -28.72 -23.28 -11.69
C LYS A 4 -28.56 -22.22 -10.61
N CYS A 5 -29.18 -21.05 -10.79
CA CYS A 5 -29.31 -20.03 -9.74
C CYS A 5 -30.68 -20.10 -9.09
N ASP A 6 -30.73 -19.93 -7.77
CA ASP A 6 -31.95 -19.86 -6.96
C ASP A 6 -31.74 -18.85 -5.84
N ASP A 7 -32.45 -17.73 -5.93
CA ASP A 7 -32.35 -16.62 -4.99
C ASP A 7 -33.75 -16.08 -4.63
N ALA A 8 -33.94 -15.70 -3.37
CA ALA A 8 -35.24 -15.28 -2.87
C ALA A 8 -35.73 -13.95 -3.47
N GLN A 9 -34.80 -13.09 -3.94
CA GLN A 9 -35.10 -11.80 -4.55
C GLN A 9 -35.12 -11.90 -6.08
N TYR A 10 -34.09 -12.53 -6.68
CA TYR A 10 -33.94 -12.61 -8.15
C TYR A 10 -34.60 -13.83 -8.79
N GLY A 11 -35.06 -14.79 -7.99
CA GLY A 11 -35.75 -16.00 -8.44
C GLY A 11 -34.80 -17.07 -9.01
N THR A 12 -35.39 -18.04 -9.71
CA THR A 12 -34.64 -19.15 -10.31
C THR A 12 -34.23 -18.83 -11.75
N GLY A 13 -32.96 -19.02 -12.09
CA GLY A 13 -32.41 -18.72 -13.42
C GLY A 13 -31.44 -19.78 -13.96
N ARG A 14 -31.20 -19.75 -15.27
CA ARG A 14 -30.12 -20.49 -15.95
C ARG A 14 -28.92 -19.57 -16.14
N VAL A 15 -27.75 -20.16 -16.34
CA VAL A 15 -26.52 -19.40 -16.60
C VAL A 15 -26.73 -18.46 -17.78
N GLY A 16 -26.43 -17.17 -17.57
CA GLY A 16 -26.62 -16.11 -18.55
C GLY A 16 -27.99 -15.44 -18.54
N ASP A 17 -28.97 -15.98 -17.81
CA ASP A 17 -30.26 -15.31 -17.62
C ASP A 17 -30.06 -14.03 -16.80
N ARG A 18 -30.84 -12.98 -17.13
CA ARG A 18 -30.87 -11.70 -16.40
C ARG A 18 -32.19 -11.57 -15.65
N SER A 19 -32.12 -11.11 -14.41
CA SER A 19 -33.28 -10.84 -13.56
C SER A 19 -33.18 -9.45 -12.97
N SER A 20 -34.28 -8.71 -13.02
CA SER A 20 -34.36 -7.34 -12.52
C SER A 20 -35.39 -7.25 -11.41
N ILE A 21 -34.99 -6.68 -10.28
CA ILE A 21 -35.85 -6.44 -9.12
C ILE A 21 -36.02 -4.94 -8.86
N GLY A 22 -37.10 -4.57 -8.19
CA GLY A 22 -37.32 -3.22 -7.69
C GLY A 22 -36.37 -2.89 -6.54
N CYS A 23 -36.21 -1.60 -6.28
CA CYS A 23 -35.41 -1.10 -5.16
C CYS A 23 -36.13 -1.28 -3.81
N ASP A 24 -35.38 -1.11 -2.74
CA ASP A 24 -35.88 -1.20 -1.36
C ASP A 24 -36.84 -0.02 -1.04
N GLU A 25 -37.67 -0.14 0.00
CA GLU A 25 -38.65 0.90 0.37
C GLU A 25 -37.99 2.28 0.56
N GLY A 26 -38.52 3.30 -0.14
CA GLY A 26 -37.95 4.65 -0.17
C GLY A 26 -36.99 4.91 -1.33
N GLN A 27 -36.79 3.95 -2.23
CA GLN A 27 -36.01 4.08 -3.47
C GLN A 27 -36.87 3.76 -4.70
N GLU A 28 -36.46 4.28 -5.85
CA GLU A 28 -37.09 4.12 -7.15
C GLU A 28 -35.99 3.81 -8.20
N GLY A 29 -36.22 2.80 -9.03
CA GLY A 29 -35.24 2.27 -9.97
C GLY A 29 -35.30 0.73 -10.04
N SER A 30 -34.25 0.10 -10.55
CA SER A 30 -34.12 -1.35 -10.58
C SER A 30 -32.69 -1.84 -10.40
N LYS A 31 -32.55 -3.02 -9.78
CA LYS A 31 -31.30 -3.79 -9.70
C LYS A 31 -31.38 -4.96 -10.67
N THR A 32 -30.44 -5.08 -11.60
CA THR A 32 -30.36 -6.18 -12.58
C THR A 32 -29.14 -7.03 -12.30
N ALA A 33 -29.35 -8.33 -12.15
CA ALA A 33 -28.31 -9.33 -11.93
C ALA A 33 -28.32 -10.40 -13.03
N VAL A 34 -27.16 -11.00 -13.28
CA VAL A 34 -26.97 -12.11 -14.23
C VAL A 34 -26.60 -13.40 -13.49
N CYS A 35 -27.24 -14.50 -13.85
CA CYS A 35 -26.96 -15.80 -13.25
C CYS A 35 -25.63 -16.35 -13.76
N GLN A 36 -24.69 -16.60 -12.86
CA GLN A 36 -23.36 -17.09 -13.19
C GLN A 36 -23.26 -18.62 -13.20
N GLU A 37 -22.17 -19.15 -13.75
CA GLU A 37 -21.90 -20.60 -13.72
C GLU A 37 -21.76 -21.17 -12.31
N THR A 38 -21.43 -20.32 -11.33
CA THR A 38 -21.33 -20.67 -9.91
C THR A 38 -22.67 -21.01 -9.25
N GLY A 39 -23.79 -20.63 -9.89
CA GLY A 39 -25.14 -20.78 -9.32
C GLY A 39 -25.60 -19.57 -8.49
N GLU A 40 -24.84 -18.47 -8.52
CA GLU A 40 -25.21 -17.21 -7.85
C GLU A 40 -25.58 -16.12 -8.88
N TRP A 41 -26.47 -15.21 -8.46
CA TRP A 41 -26.81 -14.02 -9.22
C TRP A 41 -25.76 -12.93 -8.94
N LYS A 42 -25.05 -12.48 -9.98
CA LYS A 42 -24.10 -11.37 -9.88
C LYS A 42 -24.76 -10.08 -10.34
N LEU A 43 -24.78 -9.08 -9.48
CA LEU A 43 -25.29 -7.74 -9.81
C LEU A 43 -24.47 -7.14 -10.95
N GLU A 44 -25.15 -6.71 -12.00
CA GLU A 44 -24.56 -6.13 -13.21
C GLU A 44 -24.89 -4.63 -13.34
N VAL A 45 -26.13 -4.25 -13.00
CA VAL A 45 -26.59 -2.86 -13.09
C VAL A 45 -27.45 -2.53 -11.88
N ASP A 46 -27.19 -1.40 -11.22
CA ASP A 46 -28.02 -0.86 -10.13
C ASP A 46 -28.40 0.59 -10.45
N THR A 47 -29.71 0.84 -10.56
CA THR A 47 -30.28 2.17 -10.86
C THR A 47 -31.13 2.72 -9.73
N CYS A 48 -31.00 2.19 -8.51
CA CYS A 48 -31.81 2.60 -7.38
C CYS A 48 -31.48 4.01 -6.86
N ILE A 49 -32.49 4.88 -6.82
CA ILE A 49 -32.40 6.28 -6.39
C ILE A 49 -33.44 6.54 -5.32
N VAL A 50 -33.10 7.18 -4.21
CA VAL A 50 -34.09 7.56 -3.17
C VAL A 50 -35.19 8.44 -3.77
N THR A 51 -36.46 8.12 -3.53
CA THR A 51 -37.61 8.74 -4.22
C THR A 51 -37.65 10.27 -4.03
N GLN A 52 -37.27 10.74 -2.84
CA GLN A 52 -37.14 12.17 -2.51
C GLN A 52 -36.08 12.88 -3.38
N ILE A 53 -35.02 12.18 -3.79
CA ILE A 53 -33.95 12.72 -4.66
C ILE A 53 -34.43 12.80 -6.11
N LYS A 54 -35.26 11.85 -6.56
CA LYS A 54 -35.83 11.90 -7.90
C LYS A 54 -36.85 13.03 -8.05
N GLU A 55 -37.67 13.26 -7.03
CA GLU A 55 -38.55 14.43 -6.96
C GLU A 55 -37.74 15.73 -7.01
N LEU A 56 -36.60 15.79 -6.31
CA LEU A 56 -35.67 16.93 -6.38
C LEU A 56 -34.95 17.07 -7.74
N LEU A 57 -34.65 15.98 -8.44
CA LEU A 57 -34.13 15.97 -9.82
C LEU A 57 -35.16 16.51 -10.82
N ILE A 58 -36.43 16.16 -10.63
CA ILE A 58 -37.55 16.69 -11.43
C ILE A 58 -37.74 18.19 -11.13
N ASP A 59 -37.65 18.59 -9.86
CA ASP A 59 -37.74 19.99 -9.45
C ASP A 59 -36.51 20.83 -9.89
N SER A 60 -35.34 20.20 -10.07
CA SER A 60 -34.11 20.86 -10.56
C SER A 60 -34.17 21.30 -12.04
N GLN A 61 -35.14 20.79 -12.81
CA GLN A 61 -35.42 21.30 -14.16
C GLN A 61 -36.14 22.66 -14.14
N VAL A 62 -36.58 23.14 -12.97
CA VAL A 62 -37.25 24.42 -12.78
C VAL A 62 -36.33 25.35 -11.98
N GLY A 63 -35.53 26.16 -12.70
CA GLY A 63 -34.35 26.88 -12.21
C GLY A 63 -34.50 27.94 -11.09
N GLU A 64 -35.64 28.10 -10.43
CA GLU A 64 -35.84 29.13 -9.39
C GLU A 64 -35.71 28.64 -7.94
N LEU A 65 -35.73 27.32 -7.66
CA LEU A 65 -35.77 26.80 -6.28
C LEU A 65 -34.40 26.36 -5.69
N LEU A 66 -33.30 26.53 -6.42
CA LEU A 66 -32.01 25.86 -6.20
C LEU A 66 -31.19 26.31 -4.97
N ILE A 67 -31.45 27.48 -4.38
CA ILE A 67 -30.52 28.11 -3.43
C ILE A 67 -30.76 27.70 -1.96
N ASN A 68 -32.02 27.53 -1.53
CA ASN A 68 -32.31 27.16 -0.13
C ASN A 68 -32.24 25.65 0.11
N GLN A 69 -32.39 24.82 -0.92
CA GLN A 69 -32.42 23.36 -0.77
C GLN A 69 -31.02 22.72 -0.83
N THR A 70 -30.05 23.32 -1.53
CA THR A 70 -28.66 22.84 -1.62
C THR A 70 -27.88 23.00 -0.31
N SER A 71 -28.04 24.13 0.41
CA SER A 71 -27.49 24.26 1.78
C SER A 71 -28.12 23.28 2.77
N CYS A 72 -29.40 22.90 2.56
CA CYS A 72 -30.08 21.90 3.39
C CYS A 72 -29.60 20.47 3.10
N MET A 73 -29.25 20.15 1.85
CA MET A 73 -28.66 18.88 1.45
C MET A 73 -27.29 18.64 2.11
N LEU A 74 -26.43 19.66 2.17
CA LEU A 74 -25.06 19.51 2.70
C LEU A 74 -24.99 19.41 4.22
N MET A 75 -25.85 20.14 4.95
CA MET A 75 -25.97 20.00 6.41
C MET A 75 -26.35 18.58 6.83
N ASN A 76 -27.16 17.87 6.05
CA ASN A 76 -27.52 16.48 6.35
C ASN A 76 -26.40 15.48 6.02
N THR A 77 -25.56 15.75 5.01
CA THR A 77 -24.37 14.93 4.72
C THR A 77 -23.27 15.11 5.76
N ASP A 78 -23.01 16.32 6.27
CA ASP A 78 -22.06 16.52 7.38
C ASP A 78 -22.54 15.85 8.67
N VAL A 79 -23.86 15.84 8.91
CA VAL A 79 -24.47 15.09 10.01
C VAL A 79 -24.35 13.57 9.78
N MET A 80 -24.45 13.07 8.55
CA MET A 80 -24.23 11.64 8.24
C MET A 80 -22.76 11.23 8.35
N ILE A 81 -21.83 12.07 7.90
CA ILE A 81 -20.38 11.83 7.96
C ILE A 81 -19.89 11.87 9.43
N SER A 82 -20.40 12.78 10.26
CA SER A 82 -20.03 12.87 11.68
C SER A 82 -20.70 11.83 12.59
N SER A 83 -21.85 11.27 12.18
CA SER A 83 -22.61 10.30 13.01
C SER A 83 -22.22 8.83 12.81
N GLY A 84 -21.23 8.53 11.96
CA GLY A 84 -20.67 7.17 11.82
C GLY A 84 -21.66 6.12 11.30
N TYR A 85 -22.70 6.54 10.59
CA TYR A 85 -23.79 5.69 10.13
C TYR A 85 -23.66 5.43 8.61
N LEU A 86 -22.71 4.60 8.18
CA LEU A 86 -22.78 3.93 6.86
C LEU A 86 -21.70 2.83 6.75
N SER A 87 -22.10 1.59 7.03
CA SER A 87 -21.33 0.37 6.80
C SER A 87 -21.73 -0.34 5.49
N ILE A 88 -22.22 0.40 4.50
CA ILE A 88 -22.66 -0.15 3.19
C ILE A 88 -21.97 0.65 2.08
N HIS A 89 -20.88 0.10 1.55
CA HIS A 89 -20.03 0.70 0.50
C HIS A 89 -20.79 1.08 -0.79
N GLN A 90 -21.92 0.43 -1.12
CA GLN A 90 -22.66 0.69 -2.36
C GLN A 90 -23.47 1.99 -2.32
N SER A 91 -24.10 2.33 -1.19
CA SER A 91 -24.97 3.51 -1.09
C SER A 91 -24.17 4.82 -1.15
N PHE A 92 -22.99 4.85 -0.54
CA PHE A 92 -22.10 6.02 -0.58
C PHE A 92 -21.66 6.37 -2.00
N THR A 93 -21.38 5.34 -2.82
CA THR A 93 -20.94 5.51 -4.21
C THR A 93 -22.05 6.14 -5.07
N THR A 94 -23.30 5.66 -4.99
CA THR A 94 -24.43 6.25 -5.75
C THR A 94 -24.78 7.67 -5.29
N HIS A 95 -24.74 7.95 -3.98
CA HIS A 95 -24.95 9.30 -3.46
C HIS A 95 -23.86 10.28 -3.91
N PHE A 96 -22.59 9.84 -3.93
CA PHE A 96 -21.45 10.61 -4.41
C PHE A 96 -21.54 10.93 -5.90
N LEU A 97 -21.89 9.92 -6.72
CA LEU A 97 -22.07 10.02 -8.17
C LEU A 97 -23.12 11.07 -8.55
N ILE A 98 -24.26 11.07 -7.86
CA ILE A 98 -25.36 12.01 -8.10
C ILE A 98 -24.97 13.42 -7.67
N SER A 99 -24.29 13.57 -6.53
CA SER A 99 -23.84 14.86 -6.00
C SER A 99 -22.82 15.54 -6.93
N ALA A 100 -21.83 14.77 -7.41
CA ALA A 100 -20.82 15.27 -8.35
C ALA A 100 -21.43 15.65 -9.71
N LYS A 101 -22.35 14.84 -10.24
CA LYS A 101 -23.07 15.12 -11.50
C LYS A 101 -23.94 16.38 -11.37
N LEU A 102 -24.71 16.50 -10.29
CA LEU A 102 -25.56 17.66 -10.02
C LEU A 102 -24.76 18.94 -9.82
N LEU A 103 -23.60 18.88 -9.16
CA LEU A 103 -22.71 20.03 -9.02
C LEU A 103 -22.14 20.46 -10.38
N ILE A 104 -21.72 19.51 -11.22
CA ILE A 104 -21.22 19.79 -12.57
C ILE A 104 -22.33 20.42 -13.43
N ASP A 105 -23.53 19.85 -13.43
CA ASP A 105 -24.67 20.40 -14.16
C ASP A 105 -25.11 21.77 -13.61
N PHE A 106 -25.04 21.98 -12.29
CA PHE A 106 -25.28 23.28 -11.65
C PHE A 106 -24.25 24.34 -12.09
N LEU A 107 -22.96 24.02 -12.06
CA LEU A 107 -21.88 24.90 -12.51
C LEU A 107 -22.04 25.28 -13.99
N MET A 108 -22.45 24.32 -14.82
CA MET A 108 -22.70 24.54 -16.25
C MET A 108 -23.98 25.36 -16.53
N THR A 109 -24.99 25.29 -15.65
CA THR A 109 -26.27 26.01 -15.81
C THR A 109 -26.23 27.44 -15.24
N MET A 110 -25.45 27.67 -14.18
CA MET A 110 -25.23 28.99 -13.57
C MET A 110 -24.42 29.95 -14.47
N TYR A 111 -23.82 29.45 -15.56
CA TYR A 111 -23.15 30.19 -16.63
C TYR A 111 -23.93 31.42 -17.14
N HIS A 112 -25.25 31.45 -16.96
CA HIS A 112 -26.11 32.54 -17.44
C HIS A 112 -26.52 33.59 -16.38
N HIS A 113 -26.14 33.45 -15.10
CA HIS A 113 -26.60 34.36 -14.03
C HIS A 113 -25.46 35.11 -13.32
N SER A 114 -25.58 36.43 -13.24
CA SER A 114 -24.56 37.39 -12.78
C SER A 114 -24.30 37.46 -11.27
N GLU A 115 -24.72 36.46 -10.47
CA GLU A 115 -24.59 36.44 -9.00
C GLU A 115 -23.71 35.26 -8.49
N ILE A 116 -22.64 34.92 -9.20
CA ILE A 116 -21.75 33.80 -8.82
C ILE A 116 -21.02 34.05 -7.47
N SER A 117 -20.74 35.31 -7.14
CA SER A 117 -19.97 35.69 -5.94
C SER A 117 -20.59 35.23 -4.62
N SER A 118 -21.92 35.23 -4.47
CA SER A 118 -22.60 34.88 -3.22
C SER A 118 -22.60 33.38 -2.93
N TYR A 119 -22.38 32.55 -3.94
CA TYR A 119 -22.46 31.09 -3.85
C TYR A 119 -21.10 30.39 -3.98
N LEU A 120 -20.05 31.14 -4.33
CA LEU A 120 -18.72 30.62 -4.57
C LEU A 120 -18.16 29.86 -3.35
N GLN A 121 -18.43 30.33 -2.13
CA GLN A 121 -18.03 29.62 -0.90
C GLN A 121 -18.63 28.21 -0.83
N ASN A 122 -19.95 28.08 -1.01
CA ASN A 122 -20.65 26.79 -0.94
C ASN A 122 -20.20 25.84 -2.05
N VAL A 123 -19.95 26.37 -3.25
CA VAL A 123 -19.39 25.61 -4.38
C VAL A 123 -18.02 25.04 -4.01
N LEU A 124 -17.12 25.86 -3.48
CA LEU A 124 -15.78 25.42 -3.10
C LEU A 124 -15.81 24.43 -1.93
N GLU A 125 -16.69 24.61 -0.94
CA GLU A 125 -16.88 23.64 0.15
C GLU A 125 -17.40 22.29 -0.36
N THR A 126 -18.27 22.30 -1.37
CA THR A 126 -18.74 21.06 -2.01
C THR A 126 -17.59 20.35 -2.73
N ILE A 127 -16.80 21.10 -3.50
CA ILE A 127 -15.64 20.53 -4.21
C ILE A 127 -14.60 20.02 -3.21
N ASP A 128 -14.42 20.69 -2.06
CA ASP A 128 -13.52 20.26 -0.99
C ASP A 128 -13.83 18.83 -0.51
N VAL A 129 -15.12 18.51 -0.35
CA VAL A 129 -15.60 17.16 -0.01
C VAL A 129 -15.39 16.20 -1.18
N LEU A 130 -15.67 16.62 -2.42
CA LEU A 130 -15.48 15.78 -3.62
C LEU A 130 -14.02 15.41 -3.91
N ILE A 131 -13.05 16.25 -3.52
CA ILE A 131 -11.62 15.97 -3.69
C ILE A 131 -10.98 15.33 -2.45
N SER A 132 -11.78 14.96 -1.45
CA SER A 132 -11.30 14.26 -0.25
C SER A 132 -10.70 12.89 -0.58
N GLU A 133 -9.85 12.37 0.32
CA GLU A 133 -9.26 11.04 0.14
C GLU A 133 -10.33 9.93 0.14
N ASP A 134 -11.41 10.11 0.92
CA ASP A 134 -12.52 9.16 1.02
C ASP A 134 -13.31 9.02 -0.30
N ALA A 135 -13.23 10.03 -1.17
CA ALA A 135 -13.90 10.05 -2.48
C ALA A 135 -13.13 9.28 -3.57
N ARG A 136 -11.88 8.87 -3.33
CA ARG A 136 -10.96 8.31 -4.34
C ARG A 136 -11.54 7.10 -5.07
N ASP A 137 -12.07 6.12 -4.34
CA ASP A 137 -12.58 4.88 -4.95
C ASP A 137 -13.81 5.15 -5.84
N SER A 138 -14.62 6.15 -5.46
CA SER A 138 -15.76 6.58 -6.26
C SER A 138 -15.31 7.23 -7.58
N TRP A 139 -14.22 8.02 -7.55
CA TRP A 139 -13.63 8.60 -8.75
C TRP A 139 -12.98 7.57 -9.68
N VAL A 140 -12.40 6.50 -9.13
CA VAL A 140 -11.86 5.39 -9.94
C VAL A 140 -12.98 4.76 -10.78
N ILE A 141 -14.15 4.51 -10.17
CA ILE A 141 -15.32 3.97 -10.87
C ILE A 141 -15.87 4.97 -11.90
N LEU A 142 -15.98 6.25 -11.53
CA LEU A 142 -16.44 7.32 -12.44
C LEU A 142 -15.59 7.46 -13.68
N ASN A 143 -14.28 7.46 -13.50
CA ASN A 143 -13.34 7.61 -14.60
C ASN A 143 -13.29 6.35 -15.48
N ALA A 144 -13.71 5.18 -14.97
CA ALA A 144 -13.79 3.93 -15.70
C ALA A 144 -15.12 3.72 -16.48
N ASN A 145 -16.18 4.44 -16.14
CA ASN A 145 -17.49 4.34 -16.79
C ASN A 145 -17.49 4.96 -18.21
N ASP A 146 -18.52 4.67 -19.01
CA ASP A 146 -18.60 4.93 -20.47
C ASP A 146 -18.28 6.37 -20.90
N SER A 147 -18.45 7.38 -20.05
CA SER A 147 -18.15 8.77 -20.40
C SER A 147 -16.67 9.17 -20.24
N ARG A 148 -15.87 8.46 -19.41
CA ARG A 148 -14.41 8.62 -19.18
C ARG A 148 -13.88 10.06 -18.96
N ASN A 149 -14.77 11.01 -18.72
CA ASN A 149 -14.52 12.45 -18.76
C ASN A 149 -14.97 13.18 -17.49
N THR A 150 -15.47 12.51 -16.46
CA THR A 150 -16.14 13.20 -15.34
C THR A 150 -15.17 14.04 -14.50
N SER A 151 -13.98 13.51 -14.18
CA SER A 151 -12.93 14.30 -13.51
C SER A 151 -12.42 15.44 -14.38
N SER A 152 -12.28 15.20 -15.69
CA SER A 152 -11.97 16.23 -16.70
C SER A 152 -13.02 17.34 -16.70
N ALA A 153 -14.31 16.98 -16.69
CA ALA A 153 -15.42 17.93 -16.67
C ALA A 153 -15.46 18.77 -15.39
N LEU A 154 -15.13 18.18 -14.24
CA LEU A 154 -15.00 18.91 -12.98
C LEU A 154 -13.87 19.96 -13.08
N LEU A 155 -12.69 19.57 -13.56
CA LEU A 155 -11.56 20.50 -13.72
C LEU A 155 -11.88 21.58 -14.76
N GLY A 156 -12.54 21.23 -15.85
CA GLY A 156 -12.98 22.17 -16.89
C GLY A 156 -14.02 23.17 -16.35
N SER A 157 -14.96 22.71 -15.52
CA SER A 157 -15.93 23.58 -14.86
C SER A 157 -15.24 24.58 -13.93
N MET A 158 -14.19 24.15 -13.23
CA MET A 158 -13.36 25.03 -12.41
C MET A 158 -12.56 26.04 -13.23
N GLU A 159 -12.07 25.66 -14.41
CA GLU A 159 -11.38 26.59 -15.30
C GLU A 159 -12.33 27.65 -15.85
N THR A 160 -13.54 27.27 -16.28
CA THR A 160 -14.58 28.20 -16.72
C THR A 160 -15.02 29.11 -15.57
N LEU A 161 -15.23 28.56 -14.37
CA LEU A 161 -15.55 29.37 -13.20
C LEU A 161 -14.49 30.44 -12.95
N SER A 162 -13.20 30.11 -13.11
CA SER A 162 -12.10 31.06 -12.89
C SER A 162 -12.04 32.22 -13.89
N SER A 163 -12.58 32.06 -15.11
CA SER A 163 -12.60 33.14 -16.10
C SER A 163 -13.64 34.22 -15.79
N ASP A 164 -14.74 33.82 -15.15
CA ASP A 164 -15.95 34.63 -15.03
C ASP A 164 -16.09 35.30 -13.65
N LEU A 165 -15.03 35.24 -12.82
CA LEU A 165 -14.98 35.92 -11.52
C LEU A 165 -14.70 37.43 -11.68
N ASP A 166 -15.37 38.23 -10.86
CA ASP A 166 -15.18 39.69 -10.80
C ASP A 166 -14.63 40.16 -9.44
N GLY A 167 -13.77 41.18 -9.47
CA GLY A 167 -13.17 41.78 -8.28
C GLY A 167 -11.91 41.08 -7.75
N GLU A 168 -11.42 41.56 -6.60
CA GLU A 168 -10.31 40.97 -5.84
C GLU A 168 -10.83 40.33 -4.56
N PHE A 169 -10.50 39.06 -4.34
CA PHE A 169 -10.91 38.32 -3.16
C PHE A 169 -10.09 37.04 -3.01
N ALA A 170 -10.11 36.48 -1.81
CA ALA A 170 -9.51 35.19 -1.52
C ALA A 170 -10.50 34.35 -0.70
N ILE A 171 -10.64 33.08 -1.09
CA ILE A 171 -11.46 32.08 -0.41
C ILE A 171 -10.58 30.87 -0.11
N ALA A 172 -10.64 30.39 1.12
CA ALA A 172 -9.91 29.20 1.54
C ALA A 172 -10.86 28.20 2.19
N THR A 173 -10.76 26.95 1.77
CA THR A 173 -11.37 25.78 2.43
C THR A 173 -10.25 24.93 3.03
N GLN A 174 -10.53 23.68 3.41
CA GLN A 174 -9.52 22.77 3.95
C GLN A 174 -8.48 22.35 2.90
N ARG A 175 -8.90 22.17 1.64
CA ARG A 175 -8.12 21.58 0.54
C ARG A 175 -8.05 22.48 -0.69
N ILE A 176 -8.76 23.61 -0.70
CA ILE A 176 -8.81 24.55 -1.82
C ILE A 176 -8.40 25.95 -1.36
N LEU A 177 -7.51 26.59 -2.10
CA LEU A 177 -7.18 28.00 -1.93
C LEU A 177 -7.40 28.73 -3.25
N LEU A 178 -8.44 29.57 -3.30
CA LEU A 178 -8.73 30.44 -4.42
C LEU A 178 -8.29 31.87 -4.07
N ASN A 179 -7.49 32.48 -4.93
CA ASN A 179 -7.09 33.88 -4.78
C ASN A 179 -7.15 34.59 -6.13
N ARG A 180 -7.84 35.73 -6.17
CA ARG A 180 -7.94 36.60 -7.33
C ARG A 180 -7.42 37.99 -6.96
N THR A 181 -6.36 38.43 -7.65
CA THR A 181 -5.67 39.70 -7.39
C THR A 181 -5.31 40.39 -8.69
N THR A 182 -5.00 41.69 -8.64
CA THR A 182 -4.35 42.40 -9.75
C THR A 182 -2.83 42.40 -9.59
N PHE A 183 -2.11 42.43 -10.71
CA PHE A 183 -0.66 42.58 -10.70
C PHE A 183 -0.15 43.49 -11.82
N ASN A 184 1.07 44.00 -11.62
CA ASN A 184 1.74 44.92 -12.53
C ASN A 184 3.14 44.40 -12.88
N ASN A 185 3.39 44.16 -14.17
CA ASN A 185 4.65 43.74 -14.77
C ASN A 185 5.22 42.37 -14.31
N ASN A 186 5.20 42.05 -13.02
CA ASN A 186 5.58 40.75 -12.48
C ASN A 186 4.54 40.25 -11.47
N PHE A 187 4.44 38.92 -11.36
CA PHE A 187 3.61 38.27 -10.37
C PHE A 187 4.41 37.18 -9.66
N MET A 188 4.36 37.19 -8.34
CA MET A 188 4.92 36.13 -7.51
C MET A 188 3.93 35.78 -6.41
N ALA A 189 3.60 34.49 -6.28
CA ALA A 189 2.72 34.00 -5.22
C ALA A 189 3.24 32.68 -4.66
N ASP A 190 3.20 32.55 -3.34
CA ASP A 190 3.42 31.30 -2.62
C ASP A 190 2.05 30.77 -2.16
N LEU A 191 1.67 29.62 -2.70
CA LEU A 191 0.42 28.93 -2.40
C LEU A 191 0.70 27.83 -1.36
N ASN A 192 0.57 28.21 -0.09
CA ASN A 192 0.67 27.32 1.07
C ASN A 192 1.98 26.49 1.13
N SER A 193 3.10 27.09 0.72
CA SER A 193 4.42 26.44 0.64
C SER A 193 4.42 25.16 -0.19
N SER A 194 3.44 24.97 -1.07
CA SER A 194 3.31 23.78 -1.91
C SER A 194 3.65 24.10 -3.37
N VAL A 195 3.27 25.30 -3.84
CA VAL A 195 3.60 25.82 -5.17
C VAL A 195 3.99 27.28 -5.07
N VAL A 196 5.11 27.65 -5.70
CA VAL A 196 5.46 29.05 -5.97
C VAL A 196 5.29 29.33 -7.45
N ILE A 197 4.52 30.36 -7.75
CA ILE A 197 4.26 30.86 -9.11
C ILE A 197 5.12 32.11 -9.30
N ASP A 198 5.86 32.18 -10.40
CA ASP A 198 6.63 33.34 -10.82
C ASP A 198 6.39 33.64 -12.31
N ILE A 199 5.82 34.81 -12.59
CA ILE A 199 5.54 35.33 -13.93
C ILE A 199 6.36 36.60 -14.13
N PRO A 200 7.55 36.51 -14.75
CA PRO A 200 8.43 37.66 -14.92
C PRO A 200 8.11 38.48 -16.17
N ASN A 201 8.19 39.80 -16.04
CA ASN A 201 8.33 40.76 -17.14
C ASN A 201 7.25 40.67 -18.23
N THR A 202 5.99 40.82 -17.84
CA THR A 202 4.85 40.76 -18.75
C THR A 202 4.63 42.05 -19.54
N SER A 203 5.22 43.18 -19.12
CA SER A 203 4.91 44.52 -19.66
C SER A 203 3.42 44.89 -19.59
N MET A 204 2.65 44.21 -18.74
CA MET A 204 1.21 44.44 -18.53
C MET A 204 0.96 45.20 -17.23
N SER A 205 -0.13 45.96 -17.16
CA SER A 205 -0.55 46.70 -15.97
C SER A 205 -2.02 46.47 -15.66
N ASN A 206 -2.36 46.32 -14.38
CA ASN A 206 -3.70 46.14 -13.83
C ASN A 206 -4.44 44.96 -14.44
N ILE A 207 -3.73 43.83 -14.58
CA ILE A 207 -4.33 42.58 -15.07
C ILE A 207 -4.75 41.73 -13.88
N PHE A 208 -5.98 41.20 -13.96
CA PHE A 208 -6.48 40.21 -13.01
C PHE A 208 -5.83 38.85 -13.25
N ILE A 209 -5.39 38.23 -12.18
CA ILE A 209 -4.95 36.84 -12.12
C ILE A 209 -5.80 36.10 -11.10
N THR A 210 -6.30 34.93 -11.49
CA THR A 210 -6.96 33.97 -10.59
C THR A 210 -6.07 32.76 -10.43
N THR A 211 -5.83 32.38 -9.18
CA THR A 211 -5.08 31.19 -8.80
C THR A 211 -5.97 30.30 -7.95
N ILE A 212 -6.08 29.02 -8.30
CA ILE A 212 -6.80 28.02 -7.51
C ILE A 212 -5.85 26.86 -7.24
N LEU A 213 -5.50 26.66 -5.97
CA LEU A 213 -4.76 25.48 -5.52
C LEU A 213 -5.76 24.40 -5.12
N LEU A 214 -5.64 23.19 -5.68
CA LEU A 214 -6.39 22.01 -5.24
C LEU A 214 -5.41 20.96 -4.70
N SER A 215 -5.33 20.84 -3.37
CA SER A 215 -4.25 20.09 -2.71
C SER A 215 -4.32 18.57 -2.92
N THR A 216 -5.52 18.03 -3.11
CA THR A 216 -5.79 16.57 -3.20
C THR A 216 -6.41 16.14 -4.52
N LEU A 217 -6.46 17.03 -5.53
CA LEU A 217 -7.05 16.71 -6.83
C LEU A 217 -6.25 15.64 -7.60
N ASN A 218 -4.98 15.41 -7.21
CA ASN A 218 -4.18 14.28 -7.67
C ASN A 218 -4.83 12.90 -7.37
N ASN A 219 -5.74 12.81 -6.39
CA ASN A 219 -6.50 11.60 -6.10
C ASN A 219 -7.69 11.37 -7.05
N VAL A 220 -8.13 12.42 -7.74
CA VAL A 220 -9.33 12.44 -8.59
C VAL A 220 -8.97 12.28 -10.07
N MET A 221 -7.86 12.90 -10.48
CA MET A 221 -7.42 12.95 -11.87
C MET A 221 -6.71 11.64 -12.27
N PRO A 222 -7.06 11.04 -13.42
CA PRO A 222 -6.37 9.84 -13.87
C PRO A 222 -4.94 10.17 -14.35
N PRO A 223 -3.94 9.31 -14.06
CA PRO A 223 -2.56 9.48 -14.52
C PRO A 223 -2.39 9.01 -15.98
N ARG A 224 -3.12 9.63 -16.91
CA ARG A 224 -3.06 9.35 -18.35
C ARG A 224 -2.23 10.41 -19.09
N ASN A 225 -1.26 9.98 -19.89
CA ASN A 225 -0.42 10.86 -20.70
C ASN A 225 -0.81 10.82 -22.19
N SER A 226 -0.15 11.61 -23.02
CA SER A 226 -0.39 11.67 -24.48
C SER A 226 -0.17 10.35 -25.23
N THR A 227 0.56 9.40 -24.64
CA THR A 227 0.79 8.04 -25.19
C THR A 227 -0.18 6.99 -24.66
N PHE A 228 -1.17 7.38 -23.86
CA PHE A 228 -2.11 6.45 -23.22
C PHE A 228 -2.97 5.71 -24.26
N ASP A 229 -2.99 4.38 -24.22
CA ASP A 229 -3.88 3.58 -25.07
C ASP A 229 -5.25 3.41 -24.40
N VAL A 230 -6.26 4.05 -24.99
CA VAL A 230 -7.65 4.05 -24.52
C VAL A 230 -8.25 2.65 -24.45
N THR A 231 -7.71 1.68 -25.19
CA THR A 231 -8.18 0.29 -25.22
C THR A 231 -7.69 -0.56 -24.04
N LEU A 232 -6.66 -0.10 -23.32
CA LEU A 232 -5.99 -0.81 -22.22
C LEU A 232 -6.46 -0.36 -20.82
N PHE A 233 -7.69 0.17 -20.68
CA PHE A 233 -8.20 0.73 -19.41
C PHE A 233 -8.21 -0.24 -18.22
N ASN A 234 -8.14 -1.56 -18.47
CA ASN A 234 -8.04 -2.60 -17.44
C ASN A 234 -6.59 -3.02 -17.11
N ALA A 235 -5.60 -2.56 -17.88
CA ALA A 235 -4.19 -2.70 -17.53
C ALA A 235 -3.83 -1.53 -16.61
N SER A 236 -3.61 -1.81 -15.33
CA SER A 236 -3.04 -0.83 -14.40
C SER A 236 -1.68 -0.38 -14.91
N SER A 237 -1.62 0.73 -15.65
CA SER A 237 -0.38 1.42 -15.97
C SER A 237 0.17 2.07 -14.70
N ASN A 238 0.74 1.23 -13.84
CA ASN A 238 1.44 1.55 -12.59
C ASN A 238 2.74 2.34 -12.82
N GLU A 239 2.95 2.94 -13.98
CA GLU A 239 4.23 3.52 -14.37
C GLU A 239 4.31 5.03 -14.11
N THR A 240 3.18 5.72 -13.93
CA THR A 240 3.18 7.17 -13.65
C THR A 240 2.16 7.57 -12.58
N ALA A 241 2.55 8.52 -11.72
CA ALA A 241 1.65 9.14 -10.75
C ALA A 241 1.79 10.65 -10.76
N ILE A 242 0.70 11.33 -10.41
CA ILE A 242 0.69 12.77 -10.19
C ILE A 242 1.34 13.03 -8.82
N ASN A 243 2.51 13.67 -8.79
CA ASN A 243 3.31 13.86 -7.57
C ASN A 243 3.42 15.32 -7.10
N ALA A 244 2.49 16.15 -7.54
CA ALA A 244 2.33 17.51 -7.06
C ALA A 244 0.83 17.83 -6.92
N VAL A 245 0.54 18.88 -6.16
CA VAL A 245 -0.78 19.51 -6.11
C VAL A 245 -1.14 20.06 -7.49
N VAL A 246 -2.43 20.09 -7.82
CA VAL A 246 -2.91 20.70 -9.07
C VAL A 246 -3.15 22.19 -8.83
N VAL A 247 -2.62 23.03 -9.70
CA VAL A 247 -2.84 24.48 -9.64
C VAL A 247 -3.46 24.97 -10.94
N LEU A 248 -4.51 25.77 -10.81
CA LEU A 248 -5.18 26.42 -11.93
C LEU A 248 -4.80 27.90 -11.92
N ILE A 249 -4.28 28.38 -13.05
CA ILE A 249 -3.85 29.78 -13.18
C ILE A 249 -4.54 30.37 -14.40
N LYS A 250 -5.35 31.40 -14.19
CA LYS A 250 -6.06 32.09 -15.26
C LYS A 250 -5.73 33.57 -15.26
N ILE A 251 -5.38 34.09 -16.44
CA ILE A 251 -5.10 35.51 -16.68
C ILE A 251 -5.84 35.90 -17.97
N ASN A 252 -6.42 37.09 -18.00
CA ASN A 252 -7.06 37.63 -19.20
C ASN A 252 -6.02 38.27 -20.16
N ALA A 253 -4.92 37.57 -20.40
CA ALA A 253 -3.83 37.99 -21.29
C ALA A 253 -2.91 36.81 -21.63
N THR A 254 -2.10 36.97 -22.69
CA THR A 254 -1.11 35.98 -23.10
C THR A 254 0.20 36.16 -22.33
N VAL A 255 0.77 35.06 -21.85
CA VAL A 255 2.03 35.05 -21.11
C VAL A 255 3.04 34.19 -21.87
N GLN A 256 4.26 34.70 -22.04
CA GLN A 256 5.31 34.00 -22.79
C GLN A 256 6.09 32.99 -21.93
N LYS A 257 6.13 33.21 -20.61
CA LYS A 257 6.89 32.38 -19.68
C LYS A 257 6.30 32.43 -18.27
N VAL A 258 6.06 31.26 -17.71
CA VAL A 258 5.65 31.06 -16.31
C VAL A 258 6.60 30.05 -15.69
N LEU A 259 7.14 30.38 -14.53
CA LEU A 259 7.95 29.50 -13.71
C LEU A 259 7.10 28.97 -12.56
N LEU A 260 7.01 27.65 -12.44
CA LEU A 260 6.26 26.97 -11.38
C LEU A 260 7.22 26.13 -10.57
N ARG A 261 7.25 26.33 -9.25
CA ARG A 261 8.09 25.58 -8.32
C ARG A 261 7.20 24.76 -7.41
N TYR A 262 7.20 23.45 -7.57
CA TYR A 262 6.36 22.54 -6.83
C TYR A 262 7.16 21.77 -5.80
N ASN A 263 6.62 21.65 -4.60
CA ASN A 263 7.11 20.68 -3.63
C ASN A 263 6.50 19.30 -3.93
N LYS A 264 7.35 18.29 -3.99
CA LYS A 264 6.94 16.90 -4.23
C LYS A 264 6.03 16.41 -3.09
N LEU A 265 4.87 15.84 -3.44
CA LEU A 265 3.99 15.18 -2.47
C LEU A 265 4.65 13.94 -1.88
N ASN A 266 5.28 13.12 -2.73
CA ASN A 266 6.09 11.98 -2.34
C ASN A 266 7.56 12.23 -2.69
N SER A 267 8.39 12.49 -1.68
CA SER A 267 9.84 12.68 -1.84
C SER A 267 10.59 11.39 -2.22
N SER A 268 9.95 10.23 -2.13
CA SER A 268 10.53 8.94 -2.50
C SER A 268 10.65 8.76 -4.01
N LEU A 269 9.81 9.48 -4.77
CA LEU A 269 9.82 9.50 -6.23
C LEU A 269 10.88 10.52 -6.69
N THR A 270 11.95 10.02 -7.31
CA THR A 270 13.14 10.83 -7.67
C THR A 270 13.48 10.78 -9.15
N LEU A 271 12.69 10.11 -9.99
CA LEU A 271 13.03 9.83 -11.39
C LEU A 271 12.07 10.52 -12.35
N ASN A 272 12.65 11.23 -13.32
CA ASN A 272 11.97 11.83 -14.49
C ASN A 272 10.72 12.67 -14.15
N PRO A 273 10.83 13.75 -13.36
CA PRO A 273 9.72 14.69 -13.21
C PRO A 273 9.37 15.29 -14.57
N GLN A 274 8.12 15.11 -14.99
CA GLN A 274 7.57 15.73 -16.19
C GLN A 274 6.67 16.89 -15.78
N CYS A 275 6.97 18.05 -16.35
CA CYS A 275 6.16 19.25 -16.20
C CYS A 275 5.01 19.18 -17.21
N ILE A 276 3.78 19.06 -16.71
CA ILE A 276 2.62 18.74 -17.53
C ILE A 276 1.43 19.64 -17.20
N PHE A 277 0.48 19.70 -18.12
CA PHE A 277 -0.81 20.35 -17.94
C PHE A 277 -1.93 19.45 -18.44
N TRP A 278 -3.16 19.72 -17.99
CA TRP A 278 -4.31 18.98 -18.47
C TRP A 278 -4.81 19.56 -19.79
N ASN A 279 -4.69 18.78 -20.87
CA ASN A 279 -5.20 19.13 -22.20
C ASN A 279 -6.58 18.48 -22.40
N PHE A 280 -7.64 19.29 -22.40
CA PHE A 280 -9.03 18.83 -22.53
C PHE A 280 -9.37 18.26 -23.92
N THR A 281 -8.59 18.56 -24.95
CA THR A 281 -8.90 18.18 -26.35
C THR A 281 -8.41 16.79 -26.75
N LEU A 282 -7.46 16.23 -25.99
CA LEU A 282 -6.93 14.89 -26.26
C LEU A 282 -7.98 13.79 -26.02
N PHE A 283 -7.85 12.70 -26.77
CA PHE A 283 -8.72 11.51 -26.67
C PHE A 283 -10.23 11.85 -26.79
N ASP A 284 -10.66 12.41 -27.91
CA ASP A 284 -12.07 12.71 -28.19
C ASP A 284 -12.76 13.58 -27.10
N ASN A 285 -12.03 14.56 -26.56
CA ASN A 285 -12.45 15.43 -25.44
C ASN A 285 -12.57 14.74 -24.06
N PHE A 286 -11.99 13.56 -23.90
CA PHE A 286 -11.81 12.99 -22.56
C PHE A 286 -10.74 13.77 -21.79
N GLY A 287 -9.71 14.25 -22.47
CA GLY A 287 -8.60 15.05 -21.95
C GLY A 287 -7.49 14.20 -21.35
N ALA A 288 -6.23 14.66 -21.36
CA ALA A 288 -5.10 13.94 -20.77
C ALA A 288 -3.98 14.88 -20.34
N TRP A 289 -3.02 14.37 -19.57
CA TRP A 289 -1.81 15.12 -19.24
C TRP A 289 -0.88 15.22 -20.46
N ASP A 290 -0.45 16.44 -20.74
CA ASP A 290 0.34 16.81 -21.90
C ASP A 290 1.54 17.66 -21.46
N ASP A 291 2.68 17.51 -22.12
CA ASP A 291 3.92 18.25 -21.85
C ASP A 291 4.16 19.38 -22.86
N GLU A 292 3.30 19.52 -23.88
CA GLU A 292 3.45 20.55 -24.91
C GLU A 292 3.55 21.97 -24.30
N GLY A 293 4.66 22.66 -24.60
CA GLY A 293 4.89 24.03 -24.11
C GLY A 293 5.40 24.12 -22.66
N CYS A 294 5.56 22.99 -21.95
CA CYS A 294 6.14 22.92 -20.62
C CYS A 294 7.49 22.19 -20.63
N THR A 295 8.47 22.72 -19.90
CA THR A 295 9.83 22.17 -19.85
C THR A 295 10.32 22.05 -18.42
N PHE A 296 10.99 20.95 -18.12
CA PHE A 296 11.69 20.74 -16.85
C PHE A 296 12.93 21.64 -16.78
N VAL A 297 13.12 22.33 -15.65
CA VAL A 297 14.26 23.22 -15.42
C VAL A 297 15.22 22.63 -14.38
N SER A 298 14.72 22.23 -13.21
CA SER A 298 15.54 21.71 -12.12
C SER A 298 14.74 20.93 -11.07
N ASP A 299 15.44 20.09 -10.31
CA ASP A 299 14.92 19.38 -9.14
C ASP A 299 15.94 19.52 -8.00
N ILE A 300 15.66 20.40 -7.05
CA ILE A 300 16.58 20.77 -5.97
C ILE A 300 15.81 20.74 -4.66
N ASN A 301 16.31 20.02 -3.64
CA ASN A 301 15.71 19.93 -2.31
C ASN A 301 14.22 19.51 -2.32
N ASN A 302 13.85 18.53 -3.14
CA ASN A 302 12.46 18.07 -3.36
C ASN A 302 11.52 19.14 -3.95
N THR A 303 12.08 20.22 -4.51
CA THR A 303 11.34 21.22 -5.26
C THR A 303 11.66 21.09 -6.75
N VAL A 304 10.64 20.78 -7.56
CA VAL A 304 10.74 20.71 -9.02
C VAL A 304 10.38 22.07 -9.60
N THR A 305 11.23 22.60 -10.48
CA THR A 305 10.99 23.84 -11.22
C THR A 305 10.64 23.53 -12.67
N CYS A 306 9.50 24.05 -13.11
CA CYS A 306 8.95 23.92 -14.46
C CYS A 306 8.88 25.29 -15.13
N SER A 307 9.12 25.35 -16.45
CA SER A 307 8.95 26.54 -17.28
C SER A 307 7.93 26.24 -18.38
N CYS A 308 6.79 26.91 -18.34
CA CYS A 308 5.71 26.76 -19.33
C CYS A 308 5.49 28.07 -20.11
N ASN A 309 5.02 27.96 -21.36
CA ASN A 309 4.75 29.10 -22.25
C ASN A 309 3.25 29.43 -22.42
N HIS A 310 2.38 28.80 -21.62
CA HIS A 310 0.94 29.01 -21.61
C HIS A 310 0.41 29.02 -20.17
N LEU A 311 -0.90 29.19 -20.03
CA LEU A 311 -1.63 29.19 -18.76
C LEU A 311 -2.79 28.19 -18.87
N SER A 312 -2.82 27.21 -17.97
CA SER A 312 -3.81 26.13 -17.94
C SER A 312 -3.87 25.53 -16.52
N SER A 313 -4.50 24.36 -16.39
CA SER A 313 -4.44 23.55 -15.16
C SER A 313 -3.16 22.72 -15.13
N PHE A 314 -2.22 23.08 -14.26
CA PHE A 314 -0.88 22.50 -14.20
C PHE A 314 -0.73 21.47 -13.09
N SER A 315 0.13 20.47 -13.33
CA SER A 315 0.58 19.52 -12.32
C SER A 315 1.96 18.93 -12.67
N ILE A 316 2.45 17.97 -11.89
CA ILE A 316 3.67 17.20 -12.17
C ILE A 316 3.33 15.72 -12.26
N LEU A 317 3.71 15.10 -13.38
CA LEU A 317 3.75 13.64 -13.50
C LEU A 317 5.14 13.18 -13.08
N MET A 318 5.21 12.09 -12.33
CA MET A 318 6.46 11.43 -12.05
C MET A 318 6.31 9.93 -12.24
N ALA A 319 7.35 9.30 -12.77
CA ALA A 319 7.38 7.86 -12.91
C ALA A 319 7.34 7.21 -11.51
N THR A 320 6.48 6.21 -11.34
CA THR A 320 6.33 5.43 -10.09
C THR A 320 7.32 4.28 -9.98
N ASP A 321 8.13 4.06 -11.01
CA ASP A 321 9.09 2.98 -11.03
C ASP A 321 10.22 3.16 -10.01
N ILE A 322 10.44 2.06 -9.29
CA ILE A 322 11.65 1.79 -8.52
C ILE A 322 12.82 1.86 -9.52
N PRO A 323 13.97 2.51 -9.20
CA PRO A 323 15.07 2.67 -10.15
C PRO A 323 15.42 1.32 -10.80
N PRO A 324 15.60 1.24 -12.13
CA PRO A 324 16.01 -0.01 -12.79
C PRO A 324 17.32 -0.56 -12.22
N SER A 325 18.23 0.30 -11.76
CA SER A 325 19.46 -0.09 -11.05
C SER A 325 19.22 -0.64 -9.64
N LEU A 326 18.13 -0.26 -8.98
CA LEU A 326 17.71 -0.76 -7.68
C LEU A 326 16.88 -2.04 -7.81
N SER A 327 16.01 -2.14 -8.83
CA SER A 327 15.36 -3.41 -9.19
C SER A 327 16.42 -4.43 -9.57
N GLU A 328 17.37 -4.09 -10.44
CA GLU A 328 18.45 -4.99 -10.83
C GLU A 328 19.33 -5.39 -9.64
N ALA A 329 19.68 -4.46 -8.73
CA ALA A 329 20.41 -4.81 -7.52
C ALA A 329 19.59 -5.65 -6.53
N LEU A 330 18.32 -5.35 -6.31
CA LEU A 330 17.43 -6.17 -5.46
C LEU A 330 17.15 -7.53 -6.09
N ASP A 331 16.97 -7.61 -7.40
CA ASP A 331 16.72 -8.84 -8.13
C ASP A 331 17.96 -9.73 -8.12
N ILE A 332 19.17 -9.16 -8.31
CA ILE A 332 20.44 -9.88 -8.15
C ILE A 332 20.63 -10.34 -6.71
N ILE A 333 20.46 -9.45 -5.71
CA ILE A 333 20.62 -9.80 -4.28
C ILE A 333 19.57 -10.83 -3.85
N THR A 334 18.33 -10.72 -4.31
CA THR A 334 17.24 -11.62 -3.95
C THR A 334 17.40 -12.96 -4.66
N TYR A 335 17.74 -12.99 -5.95
CA TYR A 335 17.91 -14.23 -6.70
C TYR A 335 19.12 -15.04 -6.22
N PHE A 336 20.30 -14.41 -6.11
CA PHE A 336 21.48 -15.09 -5.59
C PHE A 336 21.39 -15.36 -4.09
N GLY A 337 20.84 -14.43 -3.30
CA GLY A 337 20.71 -14.57 -1.85
C GLY A 337 19.70 -15.65 -1.46
N VAL A 338 18.47 -15.60 -1.99
CA VAL A 338 17.42 -16.61 -1.71
C VAL A 338 17.86 -17.98 -2.24
N GLY A 339 18.47 -18.06 -3.42
CA GLY A 339 19.04 -19.32 -3.94
C GLY A 339 20.12 -19.91 -3.03
N THR A 340 21.04 -19.06 -2.55
CA THR A 340 22.10 -19.48 -1.60
C THR A 340 21.53 -19.88 -0.24
N SER A 341 20.50 -19.18 0.24
CA SER A 341 19.77 -19.51 1.47
C SER A 341 19.12 -20.89 1.39
N LEU A 342 18.39 -21.16 0.30
CA LEU A 342 17.74 -22.44 0.03
C LEU A 342 18.73 -23.60 0.02
N ALA A 343 19.83 -23.47 -0.73
CA ALA A 343 20.88 -24.48 -0.77
C ALA A 343 21.49 -24.71 0.63
N SER A 344 21.73 -23.63 1.39
CA SER A 344 22.29 -23.71 2.74
C SER A 344 21.34 -24.41 3.73
N LEU A 345 20.03 -24.16 3.64
CA LEU A 345 19.02 -24.80 4.47
C LEU A 345 18.92 -26.30 4.18
N VAL A 346 18.96 -26.70 2.90
CA VAL A 346 18.98 -28.11 2.52
C VAL A 346 20.23 -28.80 3.07
N ILE A 347 21.41 -28.18 2.92
CA ILE A 347 22.67 -28.71 3.50
C ILE A 347 22.57 -28.81 5.02
N CYS A 348 22.00 -27.80 5.69
CA CYS A 348 21.79 -27.80 7.14
C CYS A 348 20.95 -29.00 7.59
N LEU A 349 19.82 -29.26 6.91
CA LEU A 349 18.96 -30.41 7.20
C LEU A 349 19.65 -31.75 6.95
N LEU A 350 20.49 -31.86 5.91
CA LEU A 350 21.28 -33.06 5.63
C LEU A 350 22.32 -33.34 6.72
N ILE A 351 23.06 -32.31 7.15
CA ILE A 351 24.05 -32.43 8.23
C ILE A 351 23.34 -32.83 9.53
N GLU A 352 22.25 -32.16 9.88
CA GLU A 352 21.47 -32.48 11.09
C GLU A 352 20.92 -33.91 11.06
N GLY A 353 20.41 -34.36 9.90
CA GLY A 353 19.96 -35.74 9.71
C GLY A 353 21.10 -36.76 9.87
N TYR A 354 22.29 -36.45 9.39
CA TYR A 354 23.48 -37.30 9.54
C TYR A 354 23.93 -37.42 11.00
N VAL A 355 24.02 -36.30 11.71
CA VAL A 355 24.52 -36.26 13.09
C VAL A 355 23.43 -36.63 14.11
N TRP A 356 22.17 -36.75 13.69
CA TRP A 356 21.00 -37.07 14.53
C TRP A 356 21.23 -38.23 15.49
N LYS A 357 21.73 -39.36 14.98
CA LYS A 357 21.99 -40.58 15.80
C LYS A 357 23.06 -40.36 16.86
N ALA A 358 24.10 -39.58 16.58
CA ALA A 358 25.19 -39.30 17.53
C ALA A 358 24.74 -38.37 18.68
N ILE A 359 23.81 -37.46 18.39
CA ILE A 359 23.42 -36.37 19.29
C ILE A 359 22.21 -36.71 20.18
N THR A 360 21.33 -37.64 19.75
CA THR A 360 20.10 -38.04 20.47
C THR A 360 20.36 -38.56 21.90
N ARG A 361 21.62 -38.90 22.23
CA ARG A 361 22.03 -39.40 23.54
C ARG A 361 21.91 -38.36 24.66
N ASN A 362 22.03 -37.06 24.35
CA ASN A 362 21.91 -35.97 25.34
C ASN A 362 20.55 -35.26 25.20
N SER A 363 19.75 -35.20 26.27
CA SER A 363 18.40 -34.61 26.30
C SER A 363 18.36 -33.15 25.84
N THR A 364 19.31 -32.33 26.28
CA THR A 364 19.32 -30.89 26.01
C THR A 364 19.84 -30.59 24.61
N ALA A 365 20.86 -31.33 24.16
CA ALA A 365 21.33 -31.22 22.79
C ALA A 365 20.21 -31.63 21.83
N PHE A 366 19.50 -32.72 22.13
CA PHE A 366 18.38 -33.19 21.31
C PHE A 366 17.32 -32.10 21.05
N ILE A 367 16.82 -31.39 22.08
CA ILE A 367 15.80 -30.33 21.87
C ILE A 367 16.35 -29.14 21.09
N ARG A 368 17.64 -28.79 21.27
CA ARG A 368 18.29 -27.72 20.49
C ARG A 368 18.33 -28.08 18.99
N HIS A 369 18.76 -29.29 18.66
CA HIS A 369 18.81 -29.77 17.27
C HIS A 369 17.40 -29.95 16.68
N VAL A 370 16.42 -30.42 17.46
CA VAL A 370 15.01 -30.42 17.06
C VAL A 370 14.54 -29.00 16.71
N SER A 371 14.85 -28.01 17.55
CA SER A 371 14.44 -26.63 17.29
C SER A 371 15.14 -26.04 16.07
N LEU A 372 16.42 -26.33 15.87
CA LEU A 372 17.18 -25.91 14.69
C LEU A 372 16.61 -26.53 13.40
N VAL A 373 16.34 -27.85 13.40
CA VAL A 373 15.75 -28.55 12.26
C VAL A 373 14.37 -27.97 11.91
N ASN A 374 13.52 -27.73 12.91
CA ASN A 374 12.19 -27.16 12.64
C ASN A 374 12.25 -25.69 12.23
N THR A 375 13.21 -24.91 12.73
CA THR A 375 13.47 -23.53 12.27
C THR A 375 13.90 -23.55 10.80
N ALA A 376 14.88 -24.40 10.45
CA ALA A 376 15.37 -24.53 9.08
C ALA A 376 14.30 -25.06 8.12
N LEU A 377 13.51 -26.05 8.55
CA LEU A 377 12.41 -26.61 7.76
C LEU A 377 11.30 -25.58 7.54
N SER A 378 10.92 -24.83 8.57
CA SER A 378 9.89 -23.78 8.45
C SER A 378 10.36 -22.67 7.50
N LEU A 379 11.61 -22.22 7.60
CA LEU A 379 12.16 -21.23 6.67
C LEU A 379 12.19 -21.75 5.24
N LEU A 380 12.64 -22.99 5.05
CA LEU A 380 12.71 -23.63 3.73
C LEU A 380 11.34 -23.69 3.06
N ILE A 381 10.30 -24.12 3.80
CA ILE A 381 8.95 -24.20 3.24
C ILE A 381 8.40 -22.79 2.96
N ALA A 382 8.62 -21.83 3.87
CA ALA A 382 8.19 -20.45 3.67
C ALA A 382 8.83 -19.83 2.41
N ASP A 383 10.14 -20.02 2.21
CA ASP A 383 10.87 -19.50 1.05
C ASP A 383 10.43 -20.17 -0.26
N ILE A 384 10.15 -21.48 -0.25
CA ILE A 384 9.57 -22.19 -1.41
C ILE A 384 8.18 -21.63 -1.72
N CYS A 385 7.33 -21.44 -0.71
CA CYS A 385 6.00 -20.85 -0.90
C CYS A 385 6.07 -19.39 -1.37
N PHE A 386 7.09 -18.64 -0.94
CA PHE A 386 7.37 -17.28 -1.42
C PHE A 386 7.74 -17.26 -2.90
N ILE A 387 8.62 -18.16 -3.35
CA ILE A 387 8.96 -18.29 -4.77
C ILE A 387 7.74 -18.72 -5.59
N ILE A 388 6.97 -19.71 -5.10
CA ILE A 388 5.73 -20.15 -5.76
C ILE A 388 4.73 -18.99 -5.82
N GLY A 389 4.56 -18.23 -4.74
CA GLY A 389 3.69 -17.06 -4.67
C GLY A 389 4.12 -15.97 -5.66
N ALA A 390 5.41 -15.70 -5.77
CA ALA A 390 5.97 -14.76 -6.75
C ALA A 390 5.80 -15.26 -8.20
N PHE A 391 5.93 -16.57 -8.43
CA PHE A 391 5.69 -17.18 -9.74
C PHE A 391 4.21 -17.16 -10.14
N ILE A 392 3.29 -17.38 -9.19
CA ILE A 392 1.84 -17.31 -9.40
C ILE A 392 1.40 -15.86 -9.61
N ALA A 393 1.97 -14.92 -8.87
CA ALA A 393 1.73 -13.48 -9.00
C ALA A 393 2.39 -12.85 -10.24
N LYS A 394 2.86 -13.67 -11.21
CA LYS A 394 3.68 -13.23 -12.33
C LYS A 394 3.06 -12.06 -13.09
N ASN A 395 3.93 -11.09 -13.40
CA ASN A 395 3.61 -9.86 -14.09
C ASN A 395 2.92 -10.14 -15.45
N PRO A 396 1.79 -9.48 -15.76
CA PRO A 396 1.19 -9.47 -17.11
C PRO A 396 2.15 -9.02 -18.22
N LEU A 397 3.29 -8.42 -17.86
CA LEU A 397 4.36 -7.95 -18.76
C LEU A 397 5.20 -9.08 -19.39
N GLU A 398 5.24 -10.27 -18.80
CA GLU A 398 6.11 -11.35 -19.30
C GLU A 398 5.46 -12.17 -20.43
N ASN A 399 4.12 -12.09 -20.59
CA ASN A 399 3.35 -12.72 -21.67
C ASN A 399 2.16 -11.83 -22.07
N PRO A 400 2.34 -10.86 -22.97
CA PRO A 400 1.25 -10.02 -23.46
C PRO A 400 0.34 -10.85 -24.38
N GLY A 401 -0.77 -11.38 -23.85
CA GLY A 401 -1.78 -12.08 -24.67
C GLY A 401 -2.57 -13.20 -24.01
N GLU A 402 -2.32 -13.54 -22.75
CA GLU A 402 -3.17 -14.50 -22.01
C GLU A 402 -4.07 -13.79 -21.01
N ASP A 403 -5.38 -14.06 -21.05
CA ASP A 403 -6.35 -13.67 -20.02
C ASP A 403 -5.97 -14.36 -18.69
N TYR A 404 -5.11 -13.74 -17.91
CA TYR A 404 -4.60 -14.31 -16.67
C TYR A 404 -5.56 -14.04 -15.52
N GLU A 405 -6.51 -14.96 -15.27
CA GLU A 405 -7.18 -15.00 -13.97
C GLU A 405 -6.19 -15.59 -12.94
N LEU A 406 -5.73 -14.74 -12.01
CA LEU A 406 -4.91 -15.20 -10.88
C LEU A 406 -5.67 -16.35 -10.18
N PRO A 407 -5.11 -17.57 -10.08
CA PRO A 407 -5.79 -18.67 -9.43
C PRO A 407 -5.87 -18.37 -7.92
N LEU A 408 -6.95 -17.71 -7.52
CA LEU A 408 -7.19 -17.19 -6.16
C LEU A 408 -6.99 -18.29 -5.10
N GLY A 409 -7.37 -19.52 -5.42
CA GLY A 409 -7.15 -20.68 -4.55
C GLY A 409 -5.67 -20.99 -4.31
N LEU A 410 -4.83 -20.98 -5.35
CA LEU A 410 -3.39 -21.28 -5.23
C LEU A 410 -2.65 -20.13 -4.54
N CYS A 411 -3.00 -18.89 -4.87
CA CYS A 411 -2.44 -17.69 -4.26
C CYS A 411 -2.79 -17.58 -2.76
N SER A 412 -4.05 -17.87 -2.41
CA SER A 412 -4.52 -17.95 -1.02
C SER A 412 -3.79 -19.02 -0.24
N THR A 413 -3.65 -20.21 -0.84
CA THR A 413 -2.96 -21.34 -0.22
C THR A 413 -1.48 -21.04 0.00
N ALA A 414 -0.79 -20.47 -0.98
CA ALA A 414 0.60 -20.04 -0.84
C ALA A 414 0.75 -19.00 0.28
N THR A 415 -0.14 -18.00 0.32
CA THR A 415 -0.16 -16.96 1.36
C THR A 415 -0.40 -17.53 2.76
N PHE A 416 -1.30 -18.51 2.88
CA PHE A 416 -1.53 -19.23 4.13
C PHE A 416 -0.28 -19.97 4.62
N PHE A 417 0.36 -20.75 3.75
CA PHE A 417 1.57 -21.47 4.12
C PHE A 417 2.73 -20.53 4.45
N MET A 418 2.93 -19.46 3.69
CA MET A 418 3.92 -18.43 4.02
C MET A 418 3.66 -17.84 5.41
N HIS A 419 2.43 -17.39 5.68
CA HIS A 419 2.04 -16.84 6.96
C HIS A 419 2.31 -17.81 8.12
N PHE A 420 1.85 -19.06 7.99
CA PHE A 420 2.00 -20.08 9.00
C PHE A 420 3.47 -20.44 9.26
N PHE A 421 4.26 -20.67 8.22
CA PHE A 421 5.65 -21.11 8.37
C PHE A 421 6.60 -19.98 8.78
N TYR A 422 6.35 -18.73 8.36
CA TYR A 422 7.09 -17.58 8.92
C TYR A 422 6.75 -17.39 10.40
N LEU A 423 5.49 -17.55 10.84
CA LEU A 423 5.19 -17.56 12.27
C LEU A 423 5.89 -18.74 12.99
N ALA A 424 5.81 -19.95 12.44
CA ALA A 424 6.46 -21.13 13.02
C ALA A 424 7.97 -20.94 13.19
N LEU A 425 8.62 -20.30 12.22
CA LEU A 425 10.02 -19.87 12.33
C LEU A 425 10.28 -19.08 13.61
N PHE A 426 9.52 -18.00 13.84
CA PHE A 426 9.68 -17.17 15.05
C PHE A 426 9.42 -17.96 16.33
N PHE A 427 8.36 -18.77 16.36
CA PHE A 427 8.06 -19.56 17.55
C PHE A 427 9.12 -20.64 17.84
N TRP A 428 9.73 -21.26 16.82
CA TRP A 428 10.88 -22.17 17.03
C TRP A 428 12.16 -21.44 17.46
N MET A 429 12.37 -20.20 17.01
CA MET A 429 13.42 -19.32 17.55
C MET A 429 13.15 -18.98 19.03
N LEU A 430 11.90 -18.72 19.41
CA LEU A 430 11.51 -18.53 20.81
C LEU A 430 11.77 -19.78 21.65
N VAL A 431 11.39 -20.98 21.16
CA VAL A 431 11.68 -22.25 21.85
C VAL A 431 13.19 -22.43 22.06
N SER A 432 14.00 -22.08 21.06
CA SER A 432 15.46 -22.10 21.17
C SER A 432 15.98 -21.11 22.20
N GLY A 433 15.42 -19.89 22.24
CA GLY A 433 15.73 -18.87 23.25
C GLY A 433 15.38 -19.34 24.67
N LEU A 434 14.17 -19.84 24.87
CA LEU A 434 13.69 -20.36 26.15
C LEU A 434 14.52 -21.56 26.62
N LEU A 435 14.97 -22.43 25.71
CA LEU A 435 15.88 -23.53 26.04
C LEU A 435 17.23 -23.00 26.56
N LEU A 436 17.79 -21.96 25.93
CA LEU A 436 19.03 -21.31 26.37
C LEU A 436 18.85 -20.66 27.75
N PHE A 437 17.73 -19.98 27.98
CA PHE A 437 17.37 -19.39 29.26
C PHE A 437 17.24 -20.44 30.35
N TYR A 438 16.48 -21.52 30.10
CA TYR A 438 16.29 -22.64 31.02
C TYR A 438 17.63 -23.23 31.44
N ARG A 439 18.53 -23.51 30.48
CA ARG A 439 19.86 -24.07 30.77
C ARG A 439 20.74 -23.14 31.62
N THR A 440 20.63 -21.83 31.41
CA THR A 440 21.49 -20.83 32.07
C THR A 440 21.00 -20.48 33.46
N VAL A 441 19.68 -20.44 33.67
CA VAL A 441 19.06 -20.00 34.91
C VAL A 441 18.63 -21.17 35.80
N MET A 442 18.02 -22.22 35.23
CA MET A 442 17.38 -23.32 35.95
C MET A 442 18.30 -24.56 36.05
N VAL A 443 19.53 -24.38 36.54
CA VAL A 443 20.58 -25.42 36.59
C VAL A 443 20.19 -26.66 37.43
N PHE A 444 19.24 -26.52 38.36
CA PHE A 444 18.78 -27.58 39.26
C PHE A 444 17.39 -28.14 38.93
N SER A 445 16.71 -27.61 37.91
CA SER A 445 15.42 -28.14 37.46
C SER A 445 15.66 -29.18 36.38
N TYR A 446 14.99 -30.34 36.46
CA TYR A 446 15.10 -31.41 35.46
C TYR A 446 13.73 -31.69 34.84
N MET A 447 13.49 -31.16 33.64
CA MET A 447 12.30 -31.46 32.85
C MET A 447 12.54 -32.71 31.99
N SER A 448 11.53 -33.58 31.88
CA SER A 448 11.63 -34.79 31.07
C SER A 448 11.75 -34.45 29.57
N LYS A 449 12.43 -35.30 28.79
CA LYS A 449 12.57 -35.12 27.32
C LYS A 449 11.22 -34.99 26.62
N SER A 450 10.25 -35.81 27.04
CA SER A 450 8.91 -35.83 26.46
C SER A 450 8.14 -34.55 26.75
N ALA A 451 8.22 -34.00 27.96
CA ALA A 451 7.58 -32.74 28.31
C ALA A 451 8.18 -31.55 27.53
N MET A 452 9.51 -31.47 27.42
CA MET A 452 10.16 -30.42 26.62
C MET A 452 9.77 -30.50 25.14
N LEU A 453 9.64 -31.71 24.59
CA LEU A 453 9.23 -31.92 23.21
C LEU A 453 7.77 -31.53 22.99
N ALA A 454 6.86 -31.96 23.88
CA ALA A 454 5.45 -31.59 23.80
C ALA A 454 5.26 -30.06 23.86
N ILE A 455 5.91 -29.38 24.83
CA ILE A 455 5.86 -27.92 24.94
C ILE A 455 6.45 -27.26 23.68
N GLY A 456 7.58 -27.77 23.17
CA GLY A 456 8.24 -27.26 21.97
C GLY A 456 7.34 -27.32 20.73
N PHE A 457 6.69 -28.46 20.46
CA PHE A 457 5.78 -28.60 19.31
C PHE A 457 4.47 -27.81 19.49
N CYS A 458 3.92 -27.76 20.72
CA CYS A 458 2.74 -26.94 21.01
C CYS A 458 3.01 -25.45 20.76
N LEU A 459 4.14 -24.93 21.22
CA LEU A 459 4.52 -23.53 20.99
C LEU A 459 4.96 -23.29 19.53
N GLY A 460 5.78 -24.19 18.99
CA GLY A 460 6.44 -24.05 17.69
C GLY A 460 5.51 -24.16 16.47
N TYR A 461 4.40 -24.89 16.58
CA TYR A 461 3.41 -25.01 15.49
C TYR A 461 1.97 -24.74 15.93
N GLY A 462 1.59 -25.12 17.16
CA GLY A 462 0.22 -24.92 17.64
C GLY A 462 -0.17 -23.45 17.72
N CYS A 463 0.64 -22.61 18.38
CA CYS A 463 0.40 -21.17 18.46
C CYS A 463 0.38 -20.49 17.07
N PRO A 464 1.37 -20.69 16.17
CA PRO A 464 1.31 -20.21 14.78
C PRO A 464 0.04 -20.60 14.04
N LEU A 465 -0.40 -21.86 14.16
CA LEU A 465 -1.58 -22.36 13.47
C LEU A 465 -2.84 -21.64 13.94
N ILE A 466 -3.00 -21.45 15.26
CA ILE A 466 -4.13 -20.72 15.83
C ILE A 466 -4.17 -19.29 15.30
N ILE A 467 -3.04 -18.59 15.31
CA ILE A 467 -2.95 -17.21 14.79
C ILE A 467 -3.30 -17.16 13.31
N ALA A 468 -2.75 -18.05 12.49
CA ALA A 468 -3.01 -18.10 11.06
C ALA A 468 -4.49 -18.37 10.75
N VAL A 469 -5.10 -19.36 11.42
CA VAL A 469 -6.52 -19.71 11.24
C VAL A 469 -7.45 -18.58 11.69
N ILE A 470 -7.18 -17.95 12.84
CA ILE A 470 -7.95 -16.78 13.29
C ILE A 470 -7.85 -15.64 12.29
N THR A 471 -6.65 -15.38 11.77
CA THR A 471 -6.44 -14.31 10.78
C THR A 471 -7.26 -14.57 9.53
N VAL A 472 -7.26 -15.79 9.00
CA VAL A 472 -8.11 -16.17 7.87
C VAL A 472 -9.58 -16.01 8.22
N ALA A 473 -10.03 -16.51 9.37
CA ALA A 473 -11.43 -16.45 9.77
C ALA A 473 -11.95 -15.01 9.91
N VAL A 474 -11.15 -14.10 10.46
CA VAL A 474 -11.50 -12.68 10.62
C VAL A 474 -11.49 -11.92 9.30
N THR A 475 -10.63 -12.31 8.36
CA THR A 475 -10.44 -11.60 7.07
C THR A 475 -11.22 -12.19 5.90
N ALA A 476 -11.75 -13.42 6.05
CA ALA A 476 -12.55 -14.12 5.05
C ALA A 476 -13.83 -13.37 4.62
N PRO A 477 -14.62 -12.73 5.52
CA PRO A 477 -15.86 -12.06 5.13
C PRO A 477 -15.67 -10.89 4.14
N GLY A 478 -14.47 -10.29 4.11
CA GLY A 478 -14.15 -9.14 3.25
C GLY A 478 -13.21 -9.46 2.09
N ASN A 479 -12.90 -10.74 1.82
CA ASN A 479 -11.85 -11.15 0.86
C ASN A 479 -10.50 -10.43 1.09
N GLY A 480 -10.22 -10.01 2.32
CA GLY A 480 -9.11 -9.12 2.63
C GLY A 480 -7.90 -9.83 3.23
N TYR A 481 -7.82 -11.16 3.13
CA TYR A 481 -6.65 -11.92 3.59
C TYR A 481 -5.42 -11.64 2.69
N ILE A 482 -5.65 -11.56 1.38
CA ILE A 482 -4.63 -11.38 0.34
C ILE A 482 -4.61 -9.93 -0.12
N ARG A 483 -3.45 -9.47 -0.59
CA ARG A 483 -3.26 -8.18 -1.26
C ARG A 483 -4.07 -8.12 -2.57
N LYS A 484 -4.74 -6.99 -2.82
CA LYS A 484 -5.61 -6.78 -3.99
C LYS A 484 -4.86 -6.40 -5.27
N ASP A 485 -3.57 -6.10 -5.18
CA ASP A 485 -2.70 -5.69 -6.29
C ASP A 485 -2.01 -6.88 -6.97
N ASN A 486 -2.73 -8.01 -7.11
CA ASN A 486 -2.27 -9.23 -7.76
C ASN A 486 -1.00 -9.88 -7.16
N ALA A 487 -0.61 -9.50 -5.93
CA ALA A 487 0.49 -10.13 -5.20
C ALA A 487 -0.01 -11.20 -4.21
N CYS A 488 0.59 -12.38 -4.23
CA CYS A 488 0.30 -13.46 -3.27
C CYS A 488 0.94 -13.21 -1.91
N TRP A 489 0.42 -12.23 -1.17
CA TRP A 489 0.91 -11.84 0.15
C TRP A 489 -0.20 -11.31 1.06
N LEU A 490 0.05 -11.23 2.38
CA LEU A 490 -0.91 -10.69 3.34
C LEU A 490 -1.25 -9.21 3.06
N ASN A 491 -2.52 -8.86 3.20
CA ASN A 491 -3.00 -7.49 3.02
C ASN A 491 -2.55 -6.57 4.19
N TRP A 492 -2.03 -5.38 3.86
CA TRP A 492 -1.68 -4.34 4.84
C TRP A 492 -2.66 -3.16 4.87
N ILE A 493 -3.32 -2.86 3.75
CA ILE A 493 -4.04 -1.60 3.52
C ILE A 493 -5.44 -1.65 4.14
N GLU A 494 -6.27 -2.61 3.74
CA GLU A 494 -7.69 -2.62 4.10
C GLU A 494 -7.96 -3.33 5.43
N THR A 495 -7.43 -4.55 5.58
CA THR A 495 -7.70 -5.40 6.76
C THR A 495 -6.56 -5.44 7.76
N LYS A 496 -5.41 -4.89 7.39
CA LYS A 496 -4.16 -4.95 8.18
C LYS A 496 -3.78 -6.39 8.58
N ALA A 497 -4.15 -7.39 7.77
CA ALA A 497 -3.86 -8.81 8.02
C ALA A 497 -2.38 -9.10 8.28
N LEU A 498 -1.47 -8.37 7.63
CA LEU A 498 -0.02 -8.49 7.85
C LEU A 498 0.40 -8.17 9.31
N LEU A 499 -0.37 -7.41 10.09
CA LEU A 499 -0.11 -7.21 11.52
C LEU A 499 -0.16 -8.52 12.32
N ALA A 500 -0.95 -9.51 11.87
CA ALA A 500 -1.02 -10.82 12.52
C ALA A 500 0.28 -11.62 12.41
N LEU A 501 1.13 -11.30 11.44
CA LEU A 501 2.50 -11.80 11.33
C LEU A 501 3.49 -10.92 12.11
N VAL A 502 3.42 -9.60 11.90
CA VAL A 502 4.41 -8.65 12.42
C VAL A 502 4.36 -8.53 13.94
N ILE A 503 3.18 -8.37 14.56
CA ILE A 503 3.08 -8.16 16.01
C ILE A 503 3.67 -9.34 16.81
N PRO A 504 3.30 -10.61 16.51
CA PRO A 504 3.92 -11.76 17.19
C PRO A 504 5.42 -11.86 16.94
N ALA A 505 5.87 -11.65 15.70
CA ALA A 505 7.29 -11.69 15.34
C ALA A 505 8.12 -10.69 16.18
N LEU A 506 7.67 -9.43 16.27
CA LEU A 506 8.36 -8.40 17.05
C LEU A 506 8.35 -8.70 18.55
N THR A 507 7.22 -9.19 19.06
CA THR A 507 7.11 -9.60 20.47
C THR A 507 8.15 -10.69 20.78
N ILE A 508 8.30 -11.67 19.89
CA ILE A 508 9.28 -12.75 20.04
C ILE A 508 10.72 -12.23 19.97
N VAL A 509 11.03 -11.37 19.00
CA VAL A 509 12.36 -10.75 18.87
C VAL A 509 12.73 -10.01 20.16
N LEU A 510 11.82 -9.22 20.74
CA LEU A 510 12.04 -8.52 22.01
C LEU A 510 12.29 -9.49 23.18
N ILE A 511 11.52 -10.58 23.27
CA ILE A 511 11.74 -11.61 24.30
C ILE A 511 13.12 -12.27 24.13
N ASN A 512 13.52 -12.57 22.90
CA ASN A 512 14.83 -13.16 22.61
C ASN A 512 15.98 -12.20 22.95
N ILE A 513 15.85 -10.90 22.67
CA ILE A 513 16.83 -9.88 23.10
C ILE A 513 16.97 -9.91 24.63
N PHE A 514 15.86 -9.93 25.35
CA PHE A 514 15.87 -10.01 26.82
C PHE A 514 16.57 -11.28 27.31
N ILE A 515 16.29 -12.43 26.72
CA ILE A 515 16.95 -13.70 27.06
C ILE A 515 18.46 -13.61 26.83
N VAL A 516 18.90 -13.09 25.69
CA VAL A 516 20.32 -12.90 25.38
C VAL A 516 20.99 -12.02 26.44
N ILE A 517 20.39 -10.91 26.83
CA ILE A 517 20.91 -10.01 27.88
C ILE A 517 21.08 -10.77 29.20
N VAL A 518 20.06 -11.55 29.63
CA VAL A 518 20.14 -12.32 30.88
C VAL A 518 21.24 -13.38 30.82
N VAL A 519 21.37 -14.09 29.69
CA VAL A 519 22.39 -15.12 29.49
C VAL A 519 23.78 -14.49 29.52
N LEU A 520 23.99 -13.39 28.82
CA LEU A 520 25.25 -12.64 28.83
C LEU A 520 25.62 -12.19 30.25
N PHE A 521 24.67 -11.59 30.98
CA PHE A 521 24.90 -11.15 32.36
C PHE A 521 25.28 -12.31 33.29
N LYS A 522 24.59 -13.46 33.18
CA LYS A 522 24.92 -14.69 33.93
C LYS A 522 26.28 -15.28 33.57
N MET A 523 26.64 -15.28 32.28
CA MET A 523 27.95 -15.75 31.81
C MET A 523 29.07 -14.86 32.35
N LEU A 524 28.89 -13.54 32.30
CA LEU A 524 29.84 -12.58 32.86
C LEU A 524 30.04 -12.78 34.36
N ARG A 525 28.94 -12.96 35.11
CA ARG A 525 29.01 -13.20 36.56
C ARG A 525 29.71 -14.50 36.94
N ARG A 526 29.70 -15.52 36.06
CA ARG A 526 30.46 -16.77 36.26
C ARG A 526 31.95 -16.62 35.95
N GLY A 527 32.33 -15.79 34.97
CA GLY A 527 33.73 -15.54 34.60
C GLY A 527 34.53 -14.72 35.62
N VAL A 528 33.88 -13.86 36.39
CA VAL A 528 34.52 -12.99 37.40
C VAL A 528 35.07 -13.77 38.62
N GLY A 529 34.89 -15.10 38.69
CA GLY A 529 35.43 -15.96 39.75
C GLY A 529 36.84 -16.51 39.51
N GLU A 530 37.38 -16.46 38.29
CA GLU A 530 38.70 -17.01 37.93
C GLU A 530 39.60 -15.95 37.25
N SER A 531 40.56 -15.41 38.01
CA SER A 531 41.73 -14.59 37.59
C SER A 531 41.47 -13.29 36.79
N ALA A 532 41.51 -12.17 37.50
CA ALA A 532 40.93 -10.89 37.10
C ALA A 532 41.87 -9.81 36.53
N GLN A 533 42.81 -10.07 35.60
CA GLN A 533 43.58 -8.92 35.04
C GLN A 533 44.09 -8.99 33.60
N THR A 534 44.13 -10.16 32.93
CA THR A 534 44.49 -10.27 31.51
C THR A 534 43.28 -10.48 30.57
N ASP A 535 42.07 -10.51 31.13
CA ASP A 535 40.90 -11.16 30.53
C ASP A 535 39.82 -10.21 29.97
N GLU A 536 39.95 -8.88 30.08
CA GLU A 536 38.90 -7.95 29.62
C GLU A 536 38.71 -7.96 28.10
N LYS A 537 39.81 -7.94 27.33
CA LYS A 537 39.74 -8.03 25.85
C LYS A 537 39.24 -9.39 25.39
N HIS A 538 39.68 -10.46 26.06
CA HIS A 538 39.24 -11.83 25.77
C HIS A 538 37.75 -12.01 26.12
N THR A 539 37.31 -11.49 27.26
CA THR A 539 35.89 -11.43 27.66
C THR A 539 35.05 -10.65 26.66
N LEU A 540 35.49 -9.47 26.20
CA LEU A 540 34.76 -8.67 25.21
C LEU A 540 34.67 -9.36 23.84
N VAL A 541 35.73 -10.06 23.42
CA VAL A 541 35.76 -10.86 22.19
C VAL A 541 34.82 -12.07 22.30
N VAL A 542 34.75 -12.73 23.45
CA VAL A 542 33.83 -13.84 23.71
C VAL A 542 32.37 -13.34 23.70
N ILE A 543 32.08 -12.19 24.32
CA ILE A 543 30.75 -11.55 24.28
C ILE A 543 30.38 -11.19 22.83
N ALA A 544 31.25 -10.49 22.11
CA ALA A 544 31.01 -10.09 20.73
C ALA A 544 30.77 -11.31 19.84
N ARG A 545 31.57 -12.37 20.00
CA ARG A 545 31.39 -13.64 19.28
C ARG A 545 30.05 -14.30 19.62
N CYS A 546 29.64 -14.34 20.89
CA CYS A 546 28.32 -14.83 21.29
C CYS A 546 27.19 -14.01 20.69
N VAL A 547 27.26 -12.68 20.72
CA VAL A 547 26.24 -11.80 20.13
C VAL A 547 26.16 -12.01 18.63
N ILE A 548 27.28 -12.04 17.91
CA ILE A 548 27.32 -12.26 16.46
C ILE A 548 26.71 -13.62 16.07
N ILE A 549 26.99 -14.67 16.84
CA ILE A 549 26.47 -16.03 16.60
C ILE A 549 24.96 -16.11 16.91
N LEU A 550 24.52 -15.49 18.01
CA LEU A 550 23.13 -15.59 18.50
C LEU A 550 22.16 -14.67 17.74
N THR A 551 22.66 -13.59 17.14
CA THR A 551 21.87 -12.59 16.41
C THR A 551 21.03 -13.19 15.26
N PRO A 552 21.61 -13.93 14.30
CA PRO A 552 20.83 -14.56 13.24
C PRO A 552 20.00 -15.75 13.72
N LEU A 553 20.46 -16.49 14.73
CA LEU A 553 19.74 -17.66 15.28
C LEU A 553 18.47 -17.29 16.05
N PHE A 554 18.34 -16.04 16.51
CA PHE A 554 17.17 -15.55 17.23
C PHE A 554 16.30 -14.57 16.43
N GLY A 555 16.61 -14.38 15.14
CA GLY A 555 15.81 -13.54 14.25
C GLY A 555 15.97 -12.05 14.52
N LEU A 556 17.06 -11.60 15.15
CA LEU A 556 17.27 -10.17 15.44
C LEU A 556 17.38 -9.33 14.16
N THR A 557 17.77 -9.93 13.04
CA THR A 557 17.80 -9.28 11.72
C THR A 557 16.41 -8.80 11.26
N TRP A 558 15.33 -9.43 11.74
CA TRP A 558 13.97 -9.02 11.45
C TRP A 558 13.57 -7.68 12.09
N SER A 559 14.31 -7.21 13.09
CA SER A 559 14.15 -5.86 13.63
C SER A 559 14.41 -4.77 12.57
N LEU A 560 15.26 -5.05 11.57
CA LEU A 560 15.46 -4.15 10.42
C LEU A 560 14.19 -4.00 9.58
N GLY A 561 13.32 -5.03 9.56
CA GLY A 561 12.00 -4.96 8.94
C GLY A 561 11.03 -4.00 9.63
N VAL A 562 11.22 -3.70 10.92
CA VAL A 562 10.49 -2.60 11.57
C VAL A 562 10.99 -1.26 11.07
N GLY A 563 12.29 -1.13 10.87
CA GLY A 563 12.91 0.06 10.31
C GLY A 563 12.34 0.40 8.93
N THR A 564 12.09 -0.61 8.09
CA THR A 564 11.45 -0.41 6.78
C THR A 564 9.97 -0.04 6.88
N MET A 565 9.27 -0.43 7.95
CA MET A 565 7.88 -0.01 8.20
C MET A 565 7.76 1.40 8.78
N VAL A 566 8.66 1.78 9.69
CA VAL A 566 8.67 3.12 10.34
C VAL A 566 9.23 4.19 9.40
N SER A 567 10.18 3.81 8.55
CA SER A 567 10.85 4.68 7.58
C SER A 567 10.80 4.07 6.19
N SER A 568 9.57 4.00 5.64
CA SER A 568 9.27 3.39 4.34
C SER A 568 10.04 4.01 3.17
N THR A 569 10.49 5.26 3.30
CA THR A 569 11.28 5.99 2.29
C THR A 569 12.78 5.71 2.33
N SER A 570 13.29 5.08 3.40
CA SER A 570 14.74 4.87 3.56
C SER A 570 15.27 3.68 2.76
N LYS A 571 15.83 3.97 1.59
CA LYS A 571 16.43 2.98 0.66
C LYS A 571 17.46 2.07 1.36
N GLY A 572 18.27 2.64 2.25
CA GLY A 572 19.28 1.89 3.00
C GLY A 572 18.70 0.80 3.92
N LEU A 573 17.55 1.04 4.56
CA LEU A 573 16.93 0.04 5.44
C LEU A 573 16.30 -1.10 4.64
N HIS A 574 15.69 -0.81 3.49
CA HIS A 574 15.13 -1.85 2.61
C HIS A 574 16.22 -2.74 2.02
N ILE A 575 17.34 -2.16 1.55
CA ILE A 575 18.49 -2.91 1.06
C ILE A 575 19.11 -3.76 2.17
N ALA A 576 19.32 -3.19 3.36
CA ALA A 576 19.88 -3.93 4.49
C ALA A 576 18.96 -5.08 4.93
N PHE A 577 17.65 -4.83 5.03
CA PHE A 577 16.68 -5.86 5.38
C PHE A 577 16.69 -7.00 4.35
N ALA A 578 16.60 -6.67 3.04
CA ALA A 578 16.66 -7.68 1.98
C ALA A 578 17.96 -8.49 2.00
N PHE A 579 19.12 -7.84 2.19
CA PHE A 579 20.42 -8.49 2.25
C PHE A 579 20.58 -9.43 3.47
N PHE A 580 20.21 -8.98 4.68
CA PHE A 580 20.32 -9.82 5.86
C PHE A 580 19.30 -10.95 5.88
N ASN A 581 18.09 -10.71 5.34
CA ASN A 581 17.06 -11.74 5.21
C ASN A 581 17.46 -12.80 4.17
N SER A 582 18.04 -12.38 3.04
CA SER A 582 18.50 -13.33 2.01
C SER A 582 19.70 -14.17 2.45
N LEU A 583 20.48 -13.73 3.44
CA LEU A 583 21.54 -14.52 4.04
C LEU A 583 21.09 -15.38 5.23
N GLN A 584 19.84 -15.29 5.67
CA GLN A 584 19.39 -15.91 6.92
C GLN A 584 19.62 -17.44 6.94
N GLY A 585 19.27 -18.16 5.88
CA GLY A 585 19.51 -19.60 5.80
C GLY A 585 20.99 -19.98 5.82
N PHE A 586 21.84 -19.17 5.18
CA PHE A 586 23.29 -19.32 5.24
C PHE A 586 23.83 -19.12 6.67
N LEU A 587 23.37 -18.07 7.36
CA LEU A 587 23.78 -17.80 8.74
C LEU A 587 23.32 -18.91 9.69
N ILE A 588 22.13 -19.49 9.48
CA ILE A 588 21.64 -20.65 10.24
C ILE A 588 22.57 -21.86 10.06
N LEU A 589 23.01 -22.17 8.85
CA LEU A 589 23.96 -23.27 8.58
C LEU A 589 25.30 -23.04 9.30
N VAL A 590 25.89 -21.86 9.13
CA VAL A 590 27.21 -21.54 9.69
C VAL A 590 27.17 -21.55 11.22
N PHE A 591 26.21 -20.85 11.82
CA PHE A 591 26.17 -20.63 13.26
C PHE A 591 25.45 -21.74 14.03
N GLY A 592 24.43 -22.35 13.43
CA GLY A 592 23.65 -23.43 14.05
C GLY A 592 24.32 -24.80 13.95
N THR A 593 25.03 -25.06 12.86
CA THR A 593 25.54 -26.40 12.53
C THR A 593 27.06 -26.44 12.50
N LEU A 594 27.72 -25.63 11.65
CA LEU A 594 29.16 -25.73 11.39
C LEU A 594 30.04 -25.22 12.55
N LEU A 595 29.60 -24.17 13.25
CA LEU A 595 30.33 -23.63 14.40
C LEU A 595 29.97 -24.31 15.73
N ASP A 596 29.09 -25.33 15.72
CA ASP A 596 28.91 -26.16 16.91
C ASP A 596 30.16 -27.03 17.10
N SER A 597 30.94 -26.67 18.12
CA SER A 597 32.14 -27.39 18.58
C SER A 597 31.98 -28.93 18.66
N LYS A 598 30.77 -29.45 18.87
CA LYS A 598 30.53 -30.90 18.89
C LYS A 598 30.46 -31.53 17.51
N VAL A 599 30.00 -30.79 16.50
CA VAL A 599 29.96 -31.24 15.09
C VAL A 599 31.37 -31.22 14.51
N CYS A 600 32.12 -30.13 14.70
CA CYS A 600 33.54 -30.07 14.30
C CYS A 600 34.38 -31.18 14.97
N CYS A 601 34.16 -31.47 16.25
CA CYS A 601 34.92 -32.51 16.96
C CYS A 601 34.58 -33.92 16.46
N LEU A 602 33.31 -34.20 16.10
CA LEU A 602 32.91 -35.47 15.49
C LEU A 602 33.51 -35.68 14.09
N GLU A 603 33.64 -34.60 13.31
CA GLU A 603 34.22 -34.65 11.96
C GLU A 603 35.75 -34.82 12.00
N TYR A 604 36.42 -34.13 12.94
CA TYR A 604 37.87 -34.26 13.18
C TYR A 604 38.27 -35.64 13.72
N VAL A 605 37.46 -36.23 14.60
CA VAL A 605 37.71 -37.58 15.14
C VAL A 605 37.54 -38.65 14.06
N LYS A 606 36.66 -38.43 13.06
CA LYS A 606 36.45 -39.38 11.97
C LYS A 606 37.52 -39.29 10.87
N THR A 607 38.05 -38.11 10.59
CA THR A 607 39.16 -37.92 9.64
C THR A 607 40.51 -38.41 10.17
N GLN A 608 40.68 -38.53 11.49
CA GLN A 608 41.86 -39.19 12.07
C GLN A 608 41.71 -40.72 12.27
N CYS A 609 40.50 -41.26 12.14
CA CYS A 609 40.24 -42.70 12.31
C CYS A 609 40.05 -43.46 10.97
N HIS A 610 40.50 -42.89 9.84
CA HIS A 610 40.42 -43.55 8.55
C HIS A 610 41.78 -43.82 7.91
#